data_AF-U9TAW1-F1
#
_entry.id   AF-U9TAW1-F1
#
_cell.length_a   1.000
_cell.length_b   1.000
_cell.length_c   1.000
_cell.angle_alpha   90.00
_cell.angle_beta   90.00
_cell.angle_gamma   90.00
#
_symmetry.space_group_name_H-M   'P 1'
#
loop_
_entity.id
_entity.type
_entity.pdbx_description
1 polymer ?
#
loop_
_entity_poly.entity_id
_entity_poly.type
_entity_poly.pdbx_seq_one_letter_code
_entity_poly.pdbx_strand_id
1 'polypeptide(L)'
;MATTTVTKESIISNKVNTDNKYLTSLFRQSSDRTQERYKPVMQETLPLKEEKIILIPSRLRELLANTSDEIVVKLGCFPYTNLVYFTVNDNLFIWEYEKGNDENAIGHIDVHPLQDLYIKCVGLVKPRAGRFIDDAQYVLVIVTDKAIHIFGLSNTPTGIVFHDMSSDRYRANYSKKTVESIIGTDDGRIFLIDAGELCELVYEDEGWFSHPCRLEIRSLSTLDQQLRFISNYSSRLRSVVVDDARNLLSVMSDHHIESFLIMKNGGPLKSLGKWSINDDKSGLKGTIISIHPIHVTESSFYCLLAVTSTGHRGYFTCYSINRGYNWFMNHHLNPNLRWPNRLIVDFQCSNTFTEYFLR
;
A
#
# COMPACT_ATOMS: atom_id res chain seq x y z
N MET A 1 -12.39 27.20 -53.80
CA MET A 1 -12.35 25.98 -52.97
C MET A 1 -10.90 25.71 -52.65
N ALA A 2 -10.46 26.00 -51.43
CA ALA A 2 -9.09 25.71 -51.01
C ALA A 2 -9.03 24.25 -50.55
N THR A 3 -8.35 23.40 -51.32
CA THR A 3 -8.00 22.04 -50.92
C THR A 3 -6.99 22.14 -49.79
N THR A 4 -7.45 21.95 -48.54
CA THR A 4 -6.58 21.79 -47.38
C THR A 4 -5.73 20.55 -47.60
N THR A 5 -4.48 20.73 -48.01
CA THR A 5 -3.50 19.65 -48.11
C THR A 5 -3.26 19.09 -46.72
N VAL A 6 -3.82 17.91 -46.46
CA VAL A 6 -3.59 17.14 -45.24
C VAL A 6 -2.11 16.79 -45.18
N THR A 7 -1.39 17.43 -44.27
CA THR A 7 0.04 17.17 -44.05
C THR A 7 0.21 15.88 -43.26
N LYS A 8 1.35 15.19 -43.42
CA LYS A 8 1.69 14.01 -42.62
C LYS A 8 1.62 14.30 -41.12
N GLU A 9 2.03 15.50 -40.72
CA GLU A 9 1.93 16.00 -39.34
C GLU A 9 0.48 16.02 -38.85
N SER A 10 -0.47 16.52 -39.65
CA SER A 10 -1.89 16.55 -39.27
C SER A 10 -2.50 15.16 -39.05
N ILE A 11 -2.04 14.15 -39.80
CA ILE A 11 -2.48 12.75 -39.64
C ILE A 11 -1.94 12.18 -38.33
N ILE A 12 -0.63 12.38 -38.05
CA ILE A 12 0.01 11.91 -36.82
C ILE A 12 -0.64 12.57 -35.60
N SER A 13 -0.80 13.90 -35.62
CA SER A 13 -1.46 14.62 -34.53
C SER A 13 -2.89 14.16 -34.31
N ASN A 14 -3.66 13.89 -35.37
CA ASN A 14 -5.01 13.35 -35.23
C ASN A 14 -5.01 11.93 -34.64
N LYS A 15 -4.05 11.07 -35.01
CA LYS A 15 -3.93 9.73 -34.45
C LYS A 15 -3.55 9.79 -32.96
N VAL A 16 -2.56 10.59 -32.59
CA VAL A 16 -2.16 10.82 -31.19
C VAL A 16 -3.34 11.36 -30.37
N ASN A 17 -4.07 12.35 -30.89
CA ASN A 17 -5.26 12.90 -30.23
C ASN A 17 -6.37 11.87 -30.07
N THR A 18 -6.50 10.93 -31.00
CA THR A 18 -7.49 9.85 -30.94
C THR A 18 -7.08 8.82 -29.90
N ASP A 19 -5.82 8.39 -29.90
CA ASP A 19 -5.29 7.40 -28.95
C ASP A 19 -5.34 7.93 -27.51
N ASN A 20 -5.00 9.20 -27.29
CA ASN A 20 -5.11 9.86 -25.98
C ASN A 20 -6.54 9.91 -25.44
N LYS A 21 -7.58 9.94 -26.29
CA LYS A 21 -8.97 9.90 -25.85
C LYS A 21 -9.35 8.53 -25.26
N TYR A 22 -8.81 7.44 -25.78
CA TYR A 22 -9.16 6.08 -25.32
C TYR A 22 -8.63 5.76 -23.92
N LEU A 23 -7.49 6.34 -23.50
CA LEU A 23 -6.95 6.15 -22.16
C LEU A 23 -7.94 6.58 -21.06
N THR A 24 -8.71 7.65 -21.31
CA THR A 24 -9.74 8.12 -20.36
C THR A 24 -11.03 7.29 -20.32
N SER A 25 -11.14 6.25 -21.15
CA SER A 25 -12.37 5.46 -21.33
C SER A 25 -12.41 4.15 -20.55
N LEU A 26 -11.31 3.73 -19.90
CA LEU A 26 -11.22 2.46 -19.15
C LEU A 26 -12.26 2.35 -18.02
N PHE A 27 -12.61 3.47 -17.39
CA PHE A 27 -13.64 3.52 -16.33
C PHE A 27 -15.04 3.92 -16.84
N ARG A 28 -15.23 4.03 -18.17
CA ARG A 28 -16.54 4.36 -18.77
C ARG A 28 -17.36 3.13 -19.11
N GLN A 29 -16.80 1.93 -18.98
CA GLN A 29 -17.58 0.71 -19.14
C GLN A 29 -18.53 0.59 -17.94
N SER A 30 -19.83 0.58 -18.22
CA SER A 30 -20.89 0.34 -17.23
C SER A 30 -20.69 -1.01 -16.53
N SER A 31 -21.57 -1.37 -15.59
CA SER A 31 -21.74 -2.78 -15.16
C SER A 31 -22.08 -3.66 -16.36
N ASP A 32 -21.09 -3.97 -17.19
CA ASP A 32 -21.30 -4.64 -18.45
C ASP A 32 -21.44 -6.12 -18.14
N ARG A 33 -22.70 -6.50 -17.92
CA ARG A 33 -23.14 -7.90 -17.86
C ARG A 33 -22.77 -8.67 -19.13
N THR A 34 -22.33 -7.99 -20.20
CA THR A 34 -21.89 -8.60 -21.46
C THR A 34 -20.40 -8.86 -21.56
N GLN A 35 -19.61 -8.70 -20.48
CA GLN A 35 -18.30 -9.36 -20.42
C GLN A 35 -18.48 -10.79 -20.91
N GLU A 36 -17.63 -11.17 -21.87
CA GLU A 36 -17.61 -12.44 -22.58
C GLU A 36 -17.32 -13.61 -21.62
N ARG A 37 -18.19 -13.82 -20.62
CA ARG A 37 -18.04 -14.72 -19.47
C ARG A 37 -17.95 -16.19 -19.86
N TYR A 38 -18.08 -16.51 -21.14
CA TYR A 38 -18.14 -17.87 -21.65
C TYR A 38 -17.49 -18.00 -23.03
N LYS A 39 -16.52 -17.17 -23.39
CA LYS A 39 -15.62 -17.58 -24.49
C LYS A 39 -14.60 -18.56 -23.92
N PRO A 40 -14.41 -19.73 -24.55
CA PRO A 40 -13.32 -20.63 -24.16
C PRO A 40 -12.02 -19.82 -24.19
N VAL A 41 -11.22 -19.96 -23.14
CA VAL A 41 -9.93 -19.26 -23.00
C VAL A 41 -9.06 -19.64 -24.20
N MET A 42 -8.89 -18.72 -25.15
CA MET A 42 -7.89 -18.88 -26.20
C MET A 42 -6.53 -18.58 -25.57
N GLN A 43 -5.65 -19.58 -25.54
CA GLN A 43 -4.34 -19.47 -24.88
C GLN A 43 -3.50 -18.31 -25.46
N GLU A 44 -3.72 -17.97 -26.73
CA GLU A 44 -3.08 -16.88 -27.47
C GLU A 44 -3.62 -15.49 -27.10
N THR A 45 -4.80 -15.40 -26.48
CA THR A 45 -5.41 -14.13 -26.05
C THR A 45 -5.39 -13.95 -24.54
N LEU A 46 -4.69 -14.83 -23.81
CA LEU A 46 -4.52 -14.67 -22.37
C LEU A 46 -3.75 -13.37 -22.10
N PRO A 47 -4.26 -12.50 -21.22
CA PRO A 47 -3.60 -11.22 -20.93
C PRO A 47 -2.29 -11.39 -20.16
N LEU A 48 -2.05 -12.57 -19.56
CA LEU A 48 -0.88 -12.88 -18.75
C LEU A 48 -0.32 -14.25 -19.16
N LYS A 49 1.00 -14.34 -19.19
CA LYS A 49 1.76 -15.59 -19.42
C LYS A 49 2.89 -15.66 -18.40
N GLU A 50 3.07 -16.83 -17.80
CA GLU A 50 4.24 -17.08 -16.95
C GLU A 50 5.51 -17.07 -17.80
N GLU A 51 6.47 -16.22 -17.42
CA GLU A 51 7.73 -16.06 -18.14
C GLU A 51 8.88 -16.79 -17.46
N LYS A 52 8.99 -16.65 -16.13
CA LYS A 52 10.15 -17.13 -15.35
C LYS A 52 9.71 -17.52 -13.95
N ILE A 53 10.20 -18.67 -13.47
CA ILE A 53 10.13 -19.08 -12.07
C ILE A 53 11.52 -18.95 -11.47
N ILE A 54 11.64 -18.18 -10.38
CA ILE A 54 12.89 -17.99 -9.66
C ILE A 54 12.79 -18.69 -8.31
N LEU A 55 13.68 -19.65 -8.07
CA LEU A 55 13.71 -20.40 -6.81
C LEU A 55 14.42 -19.59 -5.73
N ILE A 56 13.96 -19.74 -4.48
CA ILE A 56 14.59 -19.15 -3.30
C ILE A 56 16.05 -19.64 -3.17
N PRO A 57 16.98 -18.76 -2.74
CA PRO A 57 18.38 -19.10 -2.50
C PRO A 57 18.60 -20.42 -1.76
N SER A 58 19.63 -21.16 -2.19
CA SER A 58 20.00 -22.47 -1.60
C SER A 58 20.33 -22.33 -0.12
N ARG A 59 21.06 -21.28 0.26
CA ARG A 59 21.37 -20.96 1.66
C ARG A 59 20.13 -20.81 2.53
N LEU A 60 19.07 -20.17 2.02
CA LEU A 60 17.81 -20.04 2.74
C LEU A 60 17.06 -21.38 2.81
N ARG A 61 17.08 -22.17 1.74
CA ARG A 61 16.51 -23.52 1.74
C ARG A 61 17.21 -24.44 2.75
N GLU A 62 18.53 -24.36 2.83
CA GLU A 62 19.35 -25.10 3.80
C GLU A 62 19.07 -24.63 5.24
N LEU A 63 18.97 -23.32 5.48
CA LEU A 63 18.60 -22.77 6.79
C LEU A 63 17.23 -23.31 7.25
N LEU A 64 16.24 -23.32 6.36
CA LEU A 64 14.90 -23.85 6.65
C LEU A 64 14.93 -25.36 6.90
N ALA A 65 15.74 -26.11 6.16
CA ALA A 65 15.86 -27.56 6.32
C ALA A 65 16.59 -27.96 7.62
N ASN A 66 17.54 -27.14 8.07
CA ASN A 66 18.37 -27.43 9.25
C ASN A 66 17.80 -26.89 10.56
N THR A 67 16.74 -26.09 10.53
CA THR A 67 16.13 -25.55 11.74
C THR A 67 15.06 -26.52 12.24
N SER A 68 15.29 -27.15 13.39
CA SER A 68 14.58 -28.38 13.77
C SER A 68 13.31 -28.21 14.61
N ASP A 69 12.99 -27.05 15.19
CA ASP A 69 11.73 -26.83 15.93
C ASP A 69 11.31 -25.34 15.98
N GLU A 70 9.99 -25.06 15.99
CA GLU A 70 9.33 -23.74 16.12
C GLU A 70 9.85 -22.59 15.22
N ILE A 71 9.88 -22.77 13.90
CA ILE A 71 10.23 -21.70 12.96
C ILE A 71 9.02 -20.83 12.64
N VAL A 72 9.13 -19.52 12.85
CA VAL A 72 8.22 -18.53 12.27
C VAL A 72 8.86 -17.93 11.03
N VAL A 73 8.32 -18.28 9.85
CA VAL A 73 8.75 -17.72 8.57
C VAL A 73 7.72 -16.73 8.05
N LYS A 74 8.17 -15.55 7.61
CA LYS A 74 7.33 -14.63 6.83
C LYS A 74 8.07 -14.21 5.58
N LEU A 75 7.31 -14.02 4.51
CA LEU A 75 7.82 -13.58 3.23
C LEU A 75 7.06 -12.34 2.79
N GLY A 76 7.72 -11.48 2.04
CA GLY A 76 7.05 -10.41 1.32
C GLY A 76 7.91 -9.85 0.21
N CYS A 77 7.29 -9.05 -0.64
CA CYS A 77 7.96 -8.27 -1.66
C CYS A 77 7.96 -6.79 -1.27
N PHE A 78 8.98 -6.07 -1.72
CA PHE A 78 8.99 -4.62 -1.65
C PHE A 78 8.59 -4.10 -3.04
N PRO A 79 7.35 -3.63 -3.23
CA PRO A 79 6.86 -3.20 -4.54
C PRO A 79 7.76 -2.12 -5.15
N TYR A 80 7.85 -2.10 -6.48
CA TYR A 80 8.71 -1.18 -7.25
C TYR A 80 10.21 -1.31 -6.99
N THR A 81 10.61 -2.30 -6.19
CA THR A 81 12.00 -2.72 -6.03
C THR A 81 12.10 -4.17 -6.47
N ASN A 82 13.23 -4.57 -7.06
CA ASN A 82 13.49 -5.98 -7.36
C ASN A 82 13.88 -6.76 -6.10
N LEU A 83 13.44 -6.31 -4.92
CA LEU A 83 13.81 -6.85 -3.62
C LEU A 83 12.62 -7.60 -3.00
N VAL A 84 12.94 -8.74 -2.41
CA VAL A 84 12.04 -9.53 -1.56
C VAL A 84 12.66 -9.69 -0.19
N TYR A 85 11.85 -9.94 0.83
CA TYR A 85 12.34 -10.22 2.16
C TYR A 85 11.78 -11.53 2.71
N PHE A 86 12.55 -12.11 3.62
CA PHE A 86 12.23 -13.32 4.35
C PHE A 86 12.66 -13.13 5.79
N THR A 87 11.76 -13.34 6.75
CA THR A 87 12.11 -13.39 8.16
C THR A 87 12.12 -14.83 8.62
N VAL A 88 13.14 -15.22 9.37
CA VAL A 88 13.22 -16.52 10.05
C VAL A 88 13.46 -16.21 11.53
N ASN A 89 12.40 -16.29 12.34
CA ASN A 89 12.40 -15.88 13.75
C ASN A 89 12.80 -14.39 13.93
N ASP A 90 14.06 -14.15 14.26
CA ASP A 90 14.72 -12.86 14.51
C ASP A 90 15.69 -12.47 13.38
N ASN A 91 15.87 -13.31 12.37
CA ASN A 91 16.73 -13.01 11.24
C ASN A 91 15.93 -12.42 10.07
N LEU A 92 16.42 -11.32 9.49
CA LEU A 92 15.87 -10.73 8.27
C LEU A 92 16.84 -10.90 7.11
N PHE A 93 16.35 -11.50 6.03
CA PHE A 93 17.05 -11.61 4.76
C PHE A 93 16.33 -10.75 3.73
N ILE A 94 17.07 -9.95 2.97
CA ILE A 94 16.57 -9.20 1.81
C ILE A 94 17.35 -9.68 0.60
N TRP A 95 16.65 -10.00 -0.47
CA TRP A 95 17.24 -10.60 -1.66
C TRP A 95 16.79 -9.90 -2.93
N GLU A 96 17.76 -9.55 -3.78
CA GLU A 96 17.50 -9.07 -5.14
C GLU A 96 17.36 -10.25 -6.12
N TYR A 97 16.12 -10.63 -6.42
CA TYR A 97 15.83 -11.86 -7.16
C TYR A 97 16.32 -11.85 -8.61
N GLU A 98 16.54 -10.68 -9.21
CA GLU A 98 17.10 -10.58 -10.56
C GLU A 98 18.63 -10.75 -10.62
N LYS A 99 19.35 -10.47 -9.53
CA LYS A 99 20.82 -10.69 -9.46
C LYS A 99 21.19 -12.16 -9.23
N GLY A 100 20.21 -13.04 -9.07
CA GLY A 100 20.45 -14.46 -8.87
C GLY A 100 20.91 -14.79 -7.45
N ASN A 101 21.77 -15.80 -7.30
CA ASN A 101 22.06 -16.45 -6.03
C ASN A 101 23.42 -16.07 -5.43
N ASP A 102 24.05 -15.01 -5.96
CA ASP A 102 25.34 -14.52 -5.50
C ASP A 102 25.23 -13.97 -4.07
N GLU A 103 26.28 -14.11 -3.26
CA GLU A 103 26.27 -13.65 -1.86
C GLU A 103 25.95 -12.16 -1.72
N ASN A 104 26.38 -11.35 -2.70
CA ASN A 104 26.11 -9.92 -2.75
C ASN A 104 24.64 -9.58 -3.09
N ALA A 105 23.87 -10.53 -3.63
CA ALA A 105 22.45 -10.36 -3.91
C ALA A 105 21.59 -10.46 -2.63
N ILE A 106 22.16 -10.98 -1.54
CA ILE A 106 21.45 -11.22 -0.27
C ILE A 106 22.04 -10.31 0.81
N GLY A 107 21.23 -9.36 1.26
CA GLY A 107 21.46 -8.64 2.51
C GLY A 107 20.95 -9.45 3.69
N HIS A 108 21.73 -9.57 4.74
CA HIS A 108 21.32 -10.18 6.01
C HIS A 108 21.44 -9.16 7.14
N ILE A 109 20.37 -9.03 7.92
CA ILE A 109 20.40 -8.37 9.23
C ILE A 109 20.11 -9.44 10.27
N ASP A 110 21.04 -9.57 11.20
CA ASP A 110 20.80 -10.27 12.45
C ASP A 110 20.17 -9.28 13.45
N VAL A 111 18.91 -9.49 13.84
CA VAL A 111 18.22 -8.66 14.85
C VAL A 111 18.50 -9.21 16.27
N HIS A 112 19.14 -10.38 16.41
CA HIS A 112 19.52 -10.97 17.70
C HIS A 112 20.36 -10.04 18.60
N PRO A 113 21.29 -9.19 18.09
CA PRO A 113 22.02 -8.21 18.91
C PRO A 113 21.12 -7.15 19.57
N LEU A 114 19.87 -7.00 19.11
CA LEU A 114 18.90 -6.04 19.64
C LEU A 114 18.06 -6.62 20.80
N GLN A 115 18.35 -7.85 21.24
CA GLN A 115 17.66 -8.56 22.34
C GLN A 115 16.15 -8.73 22.15
N ASP A 116 15.67 -8.70 20.90
CA ASP A 116 14.27 -8.87 20.54
C ASP A 116 14.01 -10.31 20.07
N LEU A 117 12.82 -10.85 20.37
CA LEU A 117 12.58 -12.29 20.21
C LEU A 117 12.00 -12.66 18.82
N TYR A 118 11.23 -11.77 18.18
CA TYR A 118 10.57 -12.09 16.90
C TYR A 118 10.27 -10.84 16.04
N ILE A 119 10.51 -10.94 14.73
CA ILE A 119 10.11 -9.92 13.75
C ILE A 119 8.61 -10.06 13.43
N LYS A 120 7.85 -9.00 13.72
CA LYS A 120 6.41 -8.96 13.50
C LYS A 120 6.04 -8.49 12.10
N CYS A 121 6.65 -7.40 11.66
CA CYS A 121 6.35 -6.76 10.39
C CYS A 121 7.60 -6.07 9.87
N VAL A 122 7.73 -6.01 8.55
CA VAL A 122 8.83 -5.34 7.85
C VAL A 122 8.21 -4.47 6.77
N GLY A 123 8.68 -3.24 6.63
CA GLY A 123 8.26 -2.31 5.60
C GLY A 123 9.46 -1.60 4.98
N LEU A 124 9.40 -1.35 3.68
CA LEU A 124 10.40 -0.54 2.97
C LEU A 124 9.71 0.71 2.43
N VAL A 125 10.21 1.88 2.81
CA VAL A 125 9.60 3.18 2.51
C VAL A 125 10.64 4.17 2.01
N LYS A 126 10.20 5.28 1.40
CA LYS A 126 11.10 6.35 0.97
C LYS A 126 11.62 7.14 2.18
N PRO A 127 12.88 7.60 2.15
CA PRO A 127 13.44 8.44 3.19
C PRO A 127 12.85 9.85 3.14
N ARG A 128 12.68 10.45 4.31
CA ARG A 128 12.43 11.89 4.41
C ARG A 128 13.72 12.63 4.04
N ALA A 129 13.61 13.59 3.13
CA ALA A 129 14.75 14.34 2.63
C ALA A 129 15.52 15.02 3.78
N GLY A 130 16.85 14.88 3.78
CA GLY A 130 17.75 15.51 4.76
C GLY A 130 17.70 14.94 6.17
N ARG A 131 17.13 13.74 6.38
CA ARG A 131 17.00 13.10 7.70
C ARG A 131 17.92 11.89 7.94
N PHE A 132 18.52 11.36 6.89
CA PHE A 132 19.47 10.25 6.97
C PHE A 132 20.87 10.77 6.74
N ILE A 133 21.83 10.22 7.50
CA ILE A 133 23.23 10.64 7.49
C ILE A 133 23.91 10.21 6.19
N ASP A 134 23.52 9.05 5.63
CA ASP A 134 24.24 8.38 4.55
C ASP A 134 23.47 8.35 3.21
N ASP A 135 22.52 9.28 3.00
CA ASP A 135 21.69 9.35 1.78
C ASP A 135 21.10 7.99 1.36
N ALA A 136 20.66 7.21 2.36
CA ALA A 136 20.06 5.89 2.15
C ALA A 136 18.92 5.95 1.12
N GLN A 137 18.93 5.07 0.12
CA GLN A 137 17.89 5.05 -0.93
C GLN A 137 16.50 4.79 -0.34
N TYR A 138 16.44 3.97 0.71
CA TYR A 138 15.21 3.53 1.36
C TYR A 138 15.38 3.51 2.87
N VAL A 139 14.23 3.51 3.54
CA VAL A 139 14.10 3.29 4.98
C VAL A 139 13.45 1.95 5.21
N LEU A 140 14.16 1.08 5.90
CA LEU A 140 13.69 -0.23 6.32
C LEU A 140 13.16 -0.14 7.75
N VAL A 141 11.86 -0.36 7.90
CA VAL A 141 11.17 -0.38 9.19
C VAL A 141 11.03 -1.84 9.64
N ILE A 142 11.58 -2.17 10.81
CA ILE A 142 11.50 -3.51 11.41
C ILE A 142 10.77 -3.40 12.73
N VAL A 143 9.59 -4.02 12.80
CA VAL A 143 8.79 -4.07 14.03
C VAL A 143 9.06 -5.39 14.73
N THR A 144 9.52 -5.33 15.98
CA THR A 144 9.74 -6.48 16.85
C THR A 144 8.69 -6.54 17.96
N ASP A 145 8.90 -7.39 18.96
CA ASP A 145 8.03 -7.46 20.13
C ASP A 145 8.28 -6.35 21.17
N LYS A 146 9.44 -5.68 21.14
CA LYS A 146 9.81 -4.62 22.10
C LYS A 146 10.13 -3.26 21.47
N ALA A 147 10.39 -3.20 20.17
CA ALA A 147 10.74 -1.94 19.51
C ALA A 147 10.31 -1.89 18.04
N ILE A 148 10.25 -0.68 17.50
CA ILE A 148 10.24 -0.42 16.07
C ILE A 148 11.59 0.20 15.74
N HIS A 149 12.37 -0.49 14.90
CA HIS A 149 13.68 -0.06 14.45
C HIS A 149 13.60 0.49 13.03
N ILE A 150 14.36 1.54 12.77
CA ILE A 150 14.48 2.18 11.46
C ILE A 150 15.93 2.01 11.01
N PHE A 151 16.15 1.37 9.85
CA PHE A 151 17.46 1.22 9.22
C PHE A 151 17.48 1.93 7.87
N GLY A 152 18.64 2.44 7.45
CA GLY A 152 18.81 2.85 6.06
C GLY A 152 19.11 1.63 5.19
N LEU A 153 18.57 1.59 3.99
CA LEU A 153 18.85 0.54 3.01
C LEU A 153 19.22 1.16 1.67
N SER A 154 20.27 0.64 1.04
CA SER A 154 20.66 1.00 -0.33
C SER A 154 20.91 -0.25 -1.15
N ASN A 155 20.26 -0.34 -2.30
CA ASN A 155 20.58 -1.35 -3.30
C ASN A 155 21.62 -0.77 -4.28
N THR A 156 22.85 -1.23 -4.13
CA THR A 156 24.00 -0.77 -4.93
C THR A 156 24.38 -1.83 -5.97
N PRO A 157 25.15 -1.47 -7.01
CA PRO A 157 25.70 -2.46 -7.94
C PRO A 157 26.53 -3.55 -7.25
N THR A 158 27.19 -3.21 -6.14
CA THR A 158 28.01 -4.13 -5.33
C THR A 158 27.21 -5.00 -4.36
N GLY A 159 25.91 -4.72 -4.18
CA GLY A 159 25.03 -5.49 -3.31
C GLY A 159 24.11 -4.62 -2.45
N ILE A 160 23.38 -5.27 -1.55
CA ILE A 160 22.51 -4.61 -0.57
C ILE A 160 23.36 -4.12 0.60
N VAL A 161 23.28 -2.81 0.88
CA VAL A 161 23.98 -2.16 1.99
C VAL A 161 22.96 -1.68 3.01
N PHE A 162 23.17 -2.08 4.26
CA PHE A 162 22.43 -1.56 5.40
C PHE A 162 23.24 -0.45 6.04
N HIS A 163 22.62 0.71 6.19
CA HIS A 163 23.18 1.82 6.95
C HIS A 163 22.72 1.63 8.38
N ASP A 164 23.69 1.38 9.27
CA ASP A 164 23.40 1.15 10.67
C ASP A 164 22.90 2.46 11.31
N MET A 165 21.68 2.39 11.82
CA MET A 165 21.02 3.48 12.51
C MET A 165 20.78 3.11 13.98
N SER A 166 21.63 2.26 14.57
CA SER A 166 21.56 1.73 15.95
C SER A 166 21.48 2.76 17.09
N SER A 167 21.47 4.06 16.78
CA SER A 167 21.15 5.11 17.73
C SER A 167 19.71 4.98 18.22
N ASP A 168 19.46 5.27 19.51
CA ASP A 168 18.11 5.43 20.06
C ASP A 168 17.27 6.47 19.27
N ARG A 169 17.92 7.32 18.47
CA ARG A 169 17.26 8.22 17.52
C ARG A 169 16.39 7.56 16.47
N TYR A 170 16.61 6.28 16.17
CA TYR A 170 15.91 5.53 15.13
C TYR A 170 15.16 4.33 15.70
N ARG A 171 14.88 4.38 17.01
CA ARG A 171 14.21 3.32 17.74
C ARG A 171 13.02 3.89 18.51
N ALA A 172 11.82 3.40 18.21
CA ALA A 172 10.64 3.67 19.03
C ALA A 172 10.37 2.49 19.96
N ASN A 173 10.13 2.78 21.24
CA ASN A 173 9.68 1.77 22.20
C ASN A 173 8.32 1.23 21.77
N TYR A 174 8.19 -0.09 21.79
CA TYR A 174 6.98 -0.76 21.35
C TYR A 174 6.60 -1.87 22.34
N SER A 175 5.31 -2.06 22.56
CA SER A 175 4.81 -3.16 23.38
C SER A 175 4.13 -4.18 22.49
N LYS A 176 3.89 -5.40 22.98
CA LYS A 176 3.58 -6.60 22.18
C LYS A 176 2.28 -6.58 21.33
N LYS A 177 1.73 -5.42 21.00
CA LYS A 177 0.63 -5.20 20.05
C LYS A 177 0.91 -5.76 18.64
N THR A 178 -0.14 -5.86 17.85
CA THR A 178 -0.15 -6.44 16.50
C THR A 178 0.01 -5.36 15.43
N VAL A 179 1.02 -5.46 14.58
CA VAL A 179 1.14 -4.61 13.38
C VAL A 179 0.71 -5.39 12.16
N GLU A 180 -0.24 -4.85 11.39
CA GLU A 180 -0.78 -5.50 10.20
C GLU A 180 -0.25 -4.93 8.89
N SER A 181 0.07 -3.63 8.85
CA SER A 181 0.46 -2.94 7.61
C SER A 181 1.40 -1.78 7.91
N ILE A 182 2.38 -1.56 7.03
CA ILE A 182 3.31 -0.43 7.04
C ILE A 182 3.30 0.18 5.63
N ILE A 183 3.14 1.50 5.53
CA ILE A 183 3.17 2.22 4.26
C ILE A 183 3.93 3.53 4.42
N GLY A 184 4.64 3.92 3.36
CA GLY A 184 5.34 5.19 3.26
C GLY A 184 4.65 6.13 2.30
N THR A 185 4.90 7.41 2.48
CA THR A 185 4.62 8.48 1.50
C THR A 185 5.89 8.84 0.75
N ASP A 186 5.74 9.54 -0.36
CA ASP A 186 6.85 10.03 -1.18
C ASP A 186 7.70 11.09 -0.45
N ASP A 187 7.12 11.81 0.53
CA ASP A 187 7.84 12.77 1.39
C ASP A 187 8.43 12.13 2.66
N GLY A 188 8.29 10.80 2.80
CA GLY A 188 8.97 10.00 3.82
C GLY A 188 8.25 9.90 5.17
N ARG A 189 6.97 10.28 5.26
CA ARG A 189 6.12 9.92 6.41
C ARG A 189 5.79 8.43 6.39
N ILE A 190 5.71 7.83 7.58
CA ILE A 190 5.52 6.38 7.74
C ILE A 190 4.24 6.15 8.55
N PHE A 191 3.30 5.44 7.96
CA PHE A 191 2.04 5.06 8.60
C PHE A 191 1.97 3.56 8.79
N LEU A 192 1.33 3.15 9.87
CA LEU A 192 1.16 1.74 10.20
C LEU A 192 -0.17 1.49 10.89
N ILE A 193 -0.68 0.27 10.70
CA ILE A 193 -1.85 -0.22 11.43
C ILE A 193 -1.37 -1.02 12.63
N ASP A 194 -1.49 -0.44 13.83
CA ASP A 194 -1.12 -1.05 15.11
C ASP A 194 -2.37 -1.29 15.97
N ALA A 195 -2.59 -2.54 16.38
CA ALA A 195 -3.73 -2.99 17.18
C ALA A 195 -5.10 -2.51 16.66
N GLY A 196 -5.24 -2.43 15.33
CA GLY A 196 -6.47 -1.98 14.70
C GLY A 196 -6.61 -0.46 14.59
N GLU A 197 -5.57 0.30 14.89
CA GLU A 197 -5.53 1.77 14.85
C GLU A 197 -4.54 2.29 13.80
N LEU A 198 -4.85 3.44 13.19
CA LEU A 198 -3.92 4.12 12.30
C LEU A 198 -2.93 4.90 13.17
N CYS A 199 -1.66 4.58 13.02
CA CYS A 199 -0.55 5.24 13.70
C CYS A 199 0.44 5.82 12.69
N GLU A 200 1.21 6.81 13.11
CA GLU A 200 2.32 7.38 12.38
C GLU A 200 3.60 7.15 13.17
N LEU A 201 4.61 6.57 12.52
CA LEU A 201 5.96 6.46 13.07
C LEU A 201 6.71 7.74 12.69
N VAL A 202 6.86 8.61 13.68
CA VAL A 202 7.57 9.89 13.52
C VAL A 202 9.03 9.68 13.87
N TYR A 203 9.92 10.01 12.94
CA TYR A 203 11.37 10.02 13.12
C TYR A 203 11.91 11.41 12.74
N GLU A 204 12.33 12.17 13.74
CA GLU A 204 12.74 13.57 13.65
C GLU A 204 13.99 13.82 14.51
N ASP A 205 14.60 14.98 14.35
CA ASP A 205 15.72 15.39 15.20
C ASP A 205 15.24 15.55 16.66
N GLU A 206 16.14 15.33 17.60
CA GLU A 206 15.85 15.53 19.01
C GLU A 206 15.44 16.98 19.28
N GLY A 207 14.17 17.15 19.64
CA GLY A 207 13.67 18.37 20.25
C GLY A 207 13.87 18.31 21.76
N TRP A 208 13.90 19.48 22.41
CA TRP A 208 14.06 19.57 23.87
C TRP A 208 13.04 18.72 24.66
N PHE A 209 11.85 18.47 24.10
CA PHE A 209 10.74 17.80 24.79
C PHE A 209 10.18 16.57 24.06
N SER A 210 10.85 16.08 23.00
CA SER A 210 10.30 15.01 22.17
C SER A 210 11.34 13.95 21.86
N HIS A 211 10.94 12.68 22.04
CA HIS A 211 11.73 11.57 21.56
C HIS A 211 11.83 11.63 20.03
N PRO A 212 13.04 11.43 19.47
CA PRO A 212 13.33 11.55 18.05
C PRO A 212 12.54 10.53 17.23
N CYS A 213 12.44 9.29 17.71
CA CYS A 213 11.62 8.24 17.10
C CYS A 213 10.47 7.86 18.05
N ARG A 214 9.22 7.96 17.57
CA ARG A 214 8.03 7.67 18.39
C ARG A 214 6.83 7.28 17.53
N LEU A 215 5.92 6.53 18.14
CA LEU A 215 4.68 6.09 17.54
C LEU A 215 3.51 6.98 18.01
N GLU A 216 2.85 7.66 17.08
CA GLU A 216 1.71 8.54 17.37
C GLU A 216 0.41 7.99 16.77
N ILE A 217 -0.67 7.94 17.55
CA ILE A 217 -1.96 7.46 17.05
C ILE A 217 -2.69 8.58 16.30
N ARG A 218 -3.14 8.27 15.08
CA ARG A 218 -3.79 9.20 14.14
C ARG A 218 -5.25 8.90 13.86
N SER A 219 -5.74 7.68 14.12
CA SER A 219 -7.15 7.32 13.90
C SER A 219 -8.15 7.95 14.89
N LEU A 220 -7.68 8.50 16.00
CA LEU A 220 -8.57 9.13 16.99
C LEU A 220 -8.45 10.65 16.98
N SER A 221 -9.59 11.31 17.13
CA SER A 221 -9.61 12.74 17.46
C SER A 221 -8.89 12.97 18.79
N THR A 222 -8.30 14.16 18.98
CA THR A 222 -7.55 14.49 20.20
C THR A 222 -8.38 14.29 21.47
N LEU A 223 -9.70 14.50 21.40
CA LEU A 223 -10.64 14.27 22.51
C LEU A 223 -10.83 12.77 22.80
N ASP A 224 -10.99 11.95 21.76
CA ASP A 224 -11.17 10.50 21.93
C ASP A 224 -9.90 9.84 22.50
N GLN A 225 -8.71 10.40 22.19
CA GLN A 225 -7.45 9.94 22.77
C GLN A 225 -7.40 10.13 24.30
N GLN A 226 -7.96 11.23 24.80
CA GLN A 226 -8.02 11.52 26.24
C GLN A 226 -9.06 10.64 26.98
N LEU A 227 -10.13 10.22 26.28
CA LEU A 227 -11.20 9.39 26.84
C LEU A 227 -10.96 7.88 26.69
N ARG A 228 -9.82 7.45 26.12
CA ARG A 228 -9.45 6.03 25.92
C ARG A 228 -9.54 5.19 27.20
N PHE A 229 -9.31 5.77 28.38
CA PHE A 229 -9.39 5.05 29.65
C PHE A 229 -10.82 4.61 30.03
N ILE A 230 -11.84 5.13 29.34
CA ILE A 230 -13.26 4.89 29.66
C ILE A 230 -13.91 3.97 28.62
N SER A 231 -13.35 3.84 27.41
CA SER A 231 -13.93 3.00 26.33
C SER A 231 -12.89 2.10 25.65
N ASN A 232 -13.23 0.81 25.50
CA ASN A 232 -12.50 -0.15 24.66
C ASN A 232 -12.79 0.09 23.16
N TYR A 233 -12.50 1.30 22.67
CA TYR A 233 -12.69 1.65 21.27
C TYR A 233 -11.56 1.04 20.43
N SER A 234 -11.90 0.18 19.47
CA SER A 234 -10.97 -0.32 18.45
C SER A 234 -11.60 -0.15 17.08
N SER A 235 -10.93 0.60 16.21
CA SER A 235 -11.35 0.79 14.83
C SER A 235 -11.19 -0.48 13.98
N ARG A 236 -10.48 -1.51 14.47
CA ARG A 236 -10.22 -2.78 13.75
C ARG A 236 -9.75 -2.58 12.31
N LEU A 237 -8.97 -1.52 12.08
CA LEU A 237 -8.32 -1.26 10.80
C LEU A 237 -7.31 -2.38 10.55
N ARG A 238 -7.08 -2.69 9.28
CA ARG A 238 -6.21 -3.79 8.86
C ARG A 238 -5.24 -3.42 7.76
N SER A 239 -5.63 -2.48 6.91
CA SER A 239 -4.84 -2.03 5.78
C SER A 239 -4.87 -0.51 5.67
N VAL A 240 -3.76 0.03 5.17
CA VAL A 240 -3.60 1.44 4.84
C VAL A 240 -2.98 1.53 3.45
N VAL A 241 -3.46 2.46 2.64
CA VAL A 241 -2.89 2.79 1.32
C VAL A 241 -2.73 4.30 1.17
N VAL A 242 -1.76 4.70 0.37
CA VAL A 242 -1.41 6.09 0.09
C VAL A 242 -1.54 6.36 -1.39
N ASP A 243 -2.05 7.54 -1.73
CA ASP A 243 -2.04 8.13 -3.06
C ASP A 243 -1.37 9.50 -2.98
N ASP A 244 -0.05 9.51 -3.16
CA ASP A 244 0.80 10.70 -3.05
C ASP A 244 0.41 11.79 -4.07
N ALA A 245 -0.02 11.40 -5.27
CA ALA A 245 -0.45 12.34 -6.31
C ALA A 245 -1.61 13.23 -5.85
N ARG A 246 -2.49 12.68 -5.00
CA ARG A 246 -3.63 13.42 -4.39
C ARG A 246 -3.43 13.75 -2.91
N ASN A 247 -2.31 13.34 -2.30
CA ASN A 247 -2.05 13.40 -0.87
C ASN A 247 -3.16 12.71 -0.04
N LEU A 248 -3.68 11.58 -0.52
CA LEU A 248 -4.74 10.84 0.16
C LEU A 248 -4.15 9.64 0.92
N LEU A 249 -4.69 9.41 2.10
CA LEU A 249 -4.46 8.20 2.88
C LEU A 249 -5.81 7.55 3.14
N SER A 250 -5.96 6.29 2.75
CA SER A 250 -7.17 5.52 3.00
C SER A 250 -6.84 4.33 3.88
N VAL A 251 -7.66 4.09 4.89
CA VAL A 251 -7.58 2.92 5.77
C VAL A 251 -8.84 2.09 5.65
N MET A 252 -8.70 0.81 5.92
CA MET A 252 -9.74 -0.17 5.74
C MET A 252 -9.81 -1.09 6.95
N SER A 253 -11.03 -1.39 7.39
CA SER A 253 -11.37 -2.59 8.17
C SER A 253 -12.17 -3.57 7.30
N ASP A 254 -12.62 -4.68 7.87
CA ASP A 254 -13.49 -5.64 7.16
C ASP A 254 -14.84 -5.03 6.73
N HIS A 255 -15.29 -3.92 7.34
CA HIS A 255 -16.63 -3.37 7.13
C HIS A 255 -16.68 -1.88 6.83
N HIS A 256 -15.59 -1.14 6.99
CA HIS A 256 -15.56 0.29 6.71
C HIS A 256 -14.23 0.75 6.15
N ILE A 257 -14.29 1.85 5.39
CA ILE A 257 -13.15 2.56 4.83
C ILE A 257 -13.21 3.99 5.35
N GLU A 258 -12.07 4.51 5.79
CA GLU A 258 -11.90 5.92 6.15
C GLU A 258 -10.85 6.52 5.25
N SER A 259 -11.03 7.78 4.86
CA SER A 259 -10.04 8.51 4.06
C SER A 259 -9.69 9.84 4.69
N PHE A 260 -8.42 10.20 4.52
CA PHE A 260 -7.78 11.37 5.09
C PHE A 260 -6.98 12.10 4.02
N LEU A 261 -6.89 13.42 4.14
CA LEU A 261 -5.91 14.22 3.43
C LEU A 261 -4.65 14.32 4.29
N ILE A 262 -3.51 13.94 3.69
CA ILE A 262 -2.19 14.10 4.25
C ILE A 262 -1.81 15.58 4.10
N MET A 263 -1.76 16.29 5.23
CA MET A 263 -1.32 17.69 5.22
C MET A 263 0.20 17.74 5.08
N LYS A 264 0.69 18.68 4.25
CA LYS A 264 2.12 18.88 4.00
C LYS A 264 2.88 19.28 5.28
N ASN A 265 4.21 19.15 5.24
CA ASN A 265 5.13 19.58 6.30
C ASN A 265 4.90 18.89 7.65
N GLY A 266 4.52 17.61 7.65
CA GLY A 266 4.22 16.88 8.89
C GLY A 266 2.92 17.31 9.58
N GLY A 267 2.03 18.00 8.85
CA GLY A 267 0.73 18.40 9.38
C GLY A 267 -0.18 17.20 9.73
N PRO A 268 -1.22 17.43 10.54
CA PRO A 268 -2.14 16.38 10.97
C PRO A 268 -2.93 15.81 9.79
N LEU A 269 -3.45 14.60 9.95
CA LEU A 269 -4.40 14.05 8.97
C LEU A 269 -5.74 14.78 9.08
N LYS A 270 -6.28 15.22 7.94
CA LYS A 270 -7.63 15.80 7.87
C LYS A 270 -8.61 14.74 7.39
N SER A 271 -9.54 14.32 8.25
CA SER A 271 -10.59 13.36 7.87
C SER A 271 -11.43 13.92 6.72
N LEU A 272 -11.63 13.08 5.70
CA LEU A 272 -12.46 13.37 4.52
C LEU A 272 -13.81 12.68 4.59
N GLY A 273 -13.85 11.49 5.19
CA GLY A 273 -15.09 10.74 5.37
C GLY A 273 -14.85 9.30 5.80
N LYS A 274 -15.94 8.67 6.22
CA LYS A 274 -16.03 7.26 6.61
C LYS A 274 -17.20 6.62 5.86
N TRP A 275 -16.96 5.46 5.26
CA TRP A 275 -17.96 4.69 4.55
C TRP A 275 -18.00 3.28 5.14
N SER A 276 -19.20 2.74 5.29
CA SER A 276 -19.44 1.43 5.89
C SER A 276 -20.27 0.60 4.93
N ILE A 277 -19.86 -0.65 4.71
CA ILE A 277 -20.57 -1.59 3.85
C ILE A 277 -21.93 -1.97 4.43
N ASN A 278 -22.10 -1.88 5.76
CA ASN A 278 -23.35 -2.17 6.43
C ASN A 278 -24.41 -1.08 6.20
N ASP A 279 -23.97 0.14 5.90
CA ASP A 279 -24.82 1.29 5.61
C ASP A 279 -25.01 1.50 4.09
N ASP A 280 -24.35 0.67 3.29
CA ASP A 280 -24.36 0.76 1.83
C ASP A 280 -25.67 0.24 1.22
N LYS A 281 -26.13 0.94 0.17
CA LYS A 281 -27.29 0.57 -0.64
C LYS A 281 -26.92 0.16 -2.07
N SER A 282 -25.63 0.20 -2.46
CA SER A 282 -25.17 -0.13 -3.81
C SER A 282 -25.22 -1.63 -4.13
N GLY A 283 -25.35 -2.48 -3.11
CA GLY A 283 -25.37 -3.94 -3.30
C GLY A 283 -23.99 -4.58 -3.26
N LEU A 284 -22.96 -3.86 -2.77
CA LEU A 284 -21.72 -4.51 -2.34
C LEU A 284 -22.04 -5.50 -1.21
N LYS A 285 -21.46 -6.71 -1.32
CA LYS A 285 -21.70 -7.81 -0.37
C LYS A 285 -20.40 -8.37 0.17
N GLY A 286 -20.50 -9.02 1.32
CA GLY A 286 -19.37 -9.63 2.01
C GLY A 286 -18.59 -8.61 2.83
N THR A 287 -17.34 -8.94 3.12
CA THR A 287 -16.39 -8.09 3.82
C THR A 287 -15.42 -7.47 2.82
N ILE A 288 -14.85 -6.33 3.16
CA ILE A 288 -13.80 -5.70 2.38
C ILE A 288 -12.53 -6.54 2.60
N ILE A 289 -11.82 -6.90 1.52
CA ILE A 289 -10.59 -7.72 1.58
C ILE A 289 -9.34 -6.96 1.10
N SER A 290 -9.51 -5.93 0.27
CA SER A 290 -8.40 -5.02 -0.08
C SER A 290 -8.93 -3.68 -0.59
N ILE A 291 -8.10 -2.66 -0.47
CA ILE A 291 -8.28 -1.35 -1.10
C ILE A 291 -7.05 -1.00 -1.92
N HIS A 292 -7.23 -0.30 -3.03
CA HIS A 292 -6.16 0.05 -3.98
C HIS A 292 -6.35 1.49 -4.46
N PRO A 293 -5.33 2.36 -4.36
CA PRO A 293 -5.41 3.71 -4.92
C PRO A 293 -5.50 3.61 -6.46
N ILE A 294 -6.32 4.47 -7.06
CA ILE A 294 -6.41 4.61 -8.53
C ILE A 294 -5.64 5.86 -8.91
N HIS A 295 -4.57 5.73 -9.69
CA HIS A 295 -3.69 6.86 -9.95
C HIS A 295 -4.39 7.94 -10.78
N VAL A 296 -3.99 9.21 -10.61
CA VAL A 296 -4.64 10.35 -11.33
C VAL A 296 -4.51 10.27 -12.84
N THR A 297 -3.46 9.60 -13.34
CA THR A 297 -3.27 9.32 -14.77
C THR A 297 -4.23 8.25 -15.29
N GLU A 298 -4.76 7.38 -14.42
CA GLU A 298 -5.74 6.36 -14.77
C GLU A 298 -7.15 6.95 -14.71
N SER A 299 -7.46 7.70 -13.65
CA SER A 299 -8.75 8.36 -13.49
C SER A 299 -8.62 9.69 -12.76
N SER A 300 -9.11 10.78 -13.37
CA SER A 300 -9.25 12.06 -12.67
C SER A 300 -10.42 12.07 -11.67
N PHE A 301 -11.22 11.00 -11.61
CA PHE A 301 -12.49 10.97 -10.89
C PHE A 301 -12.50 9.92 -9.77
N TYR A 302 -12.12 8.69 -10.09
CA TYR A 302 -11.98 7.64 -9.08
C TYR A 302 -10.60 7.72 -8.44
N CYS A 303 -10.57 7.63 -7.10
CA CYS A 303 -9.33 7.71 -6.32
C CYS A 303 -9.01 6.40 -5.58
N LEU A 304 -10.01 5.54 -5.36
CA LEU A 304 -9.84 4.30 -4.61
C LEU A 304 -10.78 3.21 -5.15
N LEU A 305 -10.24 2.00 -5.29
CA LEU A 305 -10.96 0.77 -5.55
C LEU A 305 -11.00 -0.05 -4.25
N ALA A 306 -12.16 -0.58 -3.88
CA ALA A 306 -12.32 -1.58 -2.83
C ALA A 306 -12.75 -2.91 -3.45
N VAL A 307 -12.18 -4.01 -2.98
CA VAL A 307 -12.54 -5.38 -3.37
C VAL A 307 -13.14 -6.10 -2.18
N THR A 308 -14.25 -6.81 -2.38
CA THR A 308 -14.91 -7.59 -1.33
C THR A 308 -14.63 -9.08 -1.43
N SER A 309 -14.86 -9.84 -0.35
CA SER A 309 -14.72 -11.30 -0.29
C SER A 309 -15.65 -12.08 -1.23
N THR A 310 -16.62 -11.40 -1.84
CA THR A 310 -17.50 -11.96 -2.87
C THR A 310 -17.11 -11.53 -4.29
N GLY A 311 -15.94 -10.90 -4.44
CA GLY A 311 -15.38 -10.45 -5.71
C GLY A 311 -16.04 -9.19 -6.28
N HIS A 312 -16.82 -8.44 -5.49
CA HIS A 312 -17.37 -7.16 -5.94
C HIS A 312 -16.31 -6.07 -5.86
N ARG A 313 -16.45 -5.08 -6.74
CA ARG A 313 -15.55 -3.92 -6.85
C ARG A 313 -16.31 -2.62 -6.63
N GLY A 314 -15.98 -1.91 -5.55
CA GLY A 314 -16.53 -0.59 -5.22
C GLY A 314 -15.54 0.52 -5.59
N TYR A 315 -16.02 1.59 -6.21
CA TYR A 315 -15.18 2.72 -6.65
C TYR A 315 -15.54 4.00 -5.91
N PHE A 316 -14.55 4.62 -5.28
CA PHE A 316 -14.71 5.84 -4.49
C PHE A 316 -14.18 7.05 -5.24
N THR A 317 -14.84 8.17 -5.00
CA THR A 317 -14.52 9.45 -5.60
C THR A 317 -14.19 10.44 -4.51
N CYS A 318 -13.19 11.28 -4.77
CA CYS A 318 -12.83 12.39 -3.91
C CYS A 318 -12.77 13.66 -4.75
N TYR A 319 -13.56 14.69 -4.40
CA TYR A 319 -13.48 15.99 -5.05
C TYR A 319 -13.53 17.12 -4.02
N SER A 320 -12.87 18.23 -4.36
CA SER A 320 -12.99 19.48 -3.63
C SER A 320 -14.08 20.33 -4.27
N ILE A 321 -15.16 20.63 -3.53
CA ILE A 321 -16.17 21.62 -3.94
C ILE A 321 -16.27 22.67 -2.83
N ASN A 322 -16.21 23.95 -3.21
CA ASN A 322 -16.49 25.11 -2.34
C ASN A 322 -15.79 25.07 -0.95
N ARG A 323 -14.46 24.86 -0.94
CA ARG A 323 -13.61 24.81 0.27
C ARG A 323 -13.83 23.59 1.20
N GLY A 324 -14.67 22.63 0.81
CA GLY A 324 -14.81 21.32 1.45
C GLY A 324 -14.31 20.19 0.55
N TYR A 325 -13.89 19.08 1.15
CA TYR A 325 -13.64 17.82 0.43
C TYR A 325 -14.85 16.91 0.63
N ASN A 326 -15.39 16.35 -0.44
CA ASN A 326 -16.41 15.32 -0.36
C ASN A 326 -15.77 14.00 -0.78
N TRP A 327 -15.89 13.00 0.09
CA TRP A 327 -15.43 11.65 -0.15
C TRP A 327 -16.60 10.69 0.09
N PHE A 328 -16.93 9.91 -0.93
CA PHE A 328 -18.01 8.92 -0.86
C PHE A 328 -17.82 7.87 -1.96
N MET A 329 -18.46 6.72 -1.76
CA MET A 329 -18.56 5.72 -2.80
C MET A 329 -19.52 6.20 -3.88
N ASN A 330 -19.14 6.13 -5.15
CA ASN A 330 -20.04 6.58 -6.21
C ASN A 330 -21.21 5.59 -6.38
N HIS A 331 -22.40 5.97 -5.91
CA HIS A 331 -23.62 5.16 -6.04
C HIS A 331 -24.43 5.45 -7.33
N HIS A 332 -24.01 6.38 -8.20
CA HIS A 332 -24.81 6.90 -9.32
C HIS A 332 -26.24 7.34 -8.93
N LEU A 333 -26.38 8.40 -8.12
CA LEU A 333 -27.69 9.05 -7.88
C LEU A 333 -27.61 10.58 -7.69
N ASN A 334 -26.81 11.32 -8.48
CA ASN A 334 -26.98 12.77 -8.58
C ASN A 334 -27.53 13.17 -9.97
N PRO A 335 -28.85 13.38 -10.12
CA PRO A 335 -29.47 13.72 -11.40
C PRO A 335 -29.07 15.10 -11.94
N ASN A 336 -28.41 15.95 -11.14
CA ASN A 336 -27.97 17.29 -11.57
C ASN A 336 -26.58 17.31 -12.20
N LEU A 337 -25.80 16.23 -12.09
CA LEU A 337 -24.56 16.05 -12.86
C LEU A 337 -24.93 15.44 -14.22
N ARG A 338 -25.26 16.30 -15.18
CA ARG A 338 -25.58 15.90 -16.56
C ARG A 338 -24.35 15.29 -17.24
N TRP A 339 -24.23 13.96 -17.27
CA TRP A 339 -23.64 13.11 -18.34
C TRP A 339 -24.16 11.66 -18.15
N PRO A 340 -24.18 10.81 -19.20
CA PRO A 340 -25.19 9.77 -19.34
C PRO A 340 -24.93 8.56 -18.42
N ASN A 341 -26.01 8.07 -17.78
CA ASN A 341 -26.36 6.66 -17.52
C ASN A 341 -25.18 5.65 -17.61
N ARG A 342 -24.83 4.81 -16.62
CA ARG A 342 -25.58 4.07 -15.59
C ARG A 342 -24.57 3.32 -14.70
N LEU A 343 -24.89 3.18 -13.41
CA LEU A 343 -24.55 2.11 -12.45
C LEU A 343 -23.20 1.35 -12.63
N ILE A 344 -22.36 1.44 -11.59
CA ILE A 344 -21.24 0.54 -11.37
C ILE A 344 -21.53 -0.28 -10.11
N VAL A 345 -21.95 -1.53 -10.33
CA VAL A 345 -21.82 -2.64 -9.37
C VAL A 345 -21.34 -3.80 -10.20
N ASP A 346 -20.08 -4.14 -10.06
CA ASP A 346 -19.49 -5.26 -10.78
C ASP A 346 -19.61 -6.53 -9.93
N PHE A 347 -20.12 -7.60 -10.53
CA PHE A 347 -20.43 -8.86 -9.85
C PHE A 347 -19.41 -9.94 -10.24
N GLN A 348 -18.82 -10.59 -9.23
CA GLN A 348 -18.04 -11.84 -9.31
C GLN A 348 -16.86 -11.89 -10.31
N CYS A 349 -15.65 -11.69 -9.78
CA CYS A 349 -14.50 -12.52 -10.17
C CYS A 349 -14.32 -13.61 -9.10
N SER A 350 -14.22 -14.86 -9.56
CA SER A 350 -13.99 -16.04 -8.73
C SER A 350 -12.66 -15.93 -7.98
N ASN A 351 -12.70 -16.30 -6.70
CA ASN A 351 -11.56 -16.49 -5.81
C ASN A 351 -10.46 -17.31 -6.48
N THR A 352 -9.25 -16.76 -6.56
CA THR A 352 -7.99 -17.47 -6.27
C THR A 352 -6.87 -16.45 -6.32
N PHE A 353 -6.46 -15.92 -5.17
CA PHE A 353 -5.07 -15.53 -4.90
C PHE A 353 -4.85 -15.45 -3.40
N THR A 354 -4.98 -16.60 -2.74
CA THR A 354 -4.37 -16.86 -1.44
C THR A 354 -3.98 -18.34 -1.41
N GLU A 355 -2.79 -18.61 -0.87
CA GLU A 355 -2.16 -19.93 -0.66
C GLU A 355 -1.57 -20.61 -1.90
N TYR A 356 -0.27 -20.43 -2.12
CA TYR A 356 0.67 -21.51 -2.46
C TYR A 356 2.09 -21.07 -2.11
N PHE A 357 2.51 -21.30 -0.87
CA PHE A 357 3.91 -21.55 -0.54
C PHE A 357 3.92 -22.63 0.53
N LEU A 358 4.74 -23.66 0.30
CA LEU A 358 4.75 -24.98 0.95
C LEU A 358 3.85 -26.04 0.28
N ARG A 359 4.27 -26.47 -0.91
CA ARG A 359 4.46 -27.90 -1.19
C ARG A 359 5.75 -28.11 -1.95
#